data_AF-G0U5Q8-F1
#
_entry.id   AF-G0U5Q8-F1
#
_cell.length_a   1.000
_cell.length_b   1.000
_cell.length_c   1.000
_cell.angle_alpha   90.00
_cell.angle_beta   90.00
_cell.angle_gamma   90.00
#
_symmetry.space_group_name_H-M   'P 1'
#
loop_
_entity.id
_entity.type
_entity.pdbx_description
1 polymer ?
#
loop_
_entity_poly.entity_id
_entity_poly.type
_entity_poly.pdbx_seq_one_letter_code
_entity_poly.pdbx_strand_id
1 'polypeptide(L)'
;MEPIPISEVQFKQGAPKFPYKLVYPCFSGANKDLLYRLVADDRWAFYNNSNDTVLVVRATFGKDSQVKALSGTMLKQAGDNERLQAITSILPGCTELFVEGTINGFELEFISEAMEERSPHFENGTPSLPYNKIYRCFKQQQNGMLFRLVTLDKESSEQTWSFYNDTKQFNMEVEVTFEQPEHVRPLDETSVTTESEKGRACYKLVVPPLSTKPFAKGIMQNYSKSFVARPIGSARPDDAALPTFINGSPDTSIIAYPCTKVIRGFKNNGNGLVFVLVDENSHKWAVYNDTKDYRITVGAHFGPGAVYKPAKKVTVTEDPNVKGGTVCLIEVSPVTTELFITDGNPKDYRLSFSAEDADATTPEKNVSYENGRPDVNVMAEVDEVYKCFKDRGNGLMFRLVNKKRGQWAFYNDTKDATFTVKVTFEDSDSATPMGETKVVEDPAEGKVFLLDVPPLKTKLFACGKMSSYTMTFQGKRSATKVS
;
A
#
# COMPACT_ATOMS: atom_id res chain seq x y z
N MET A 1 -19.28 -21.97 6.80
CA MET A 1 -19.55 -21.40 8.14
C MET A 1 -20.12 -22.52 8.99
N GLU A 2 -19.46 -22.90 10.09
CA GLU A 2 -19.88 -24.04 10.93
C GLU A 2 -20.61 -23.54 12.18
N PRO A 3 -21.61 -24.29 12.69
CA PRO A 3 -22.28 -23.93 13.92
C PRO A 3 -21.35 -24.18 15.11
N ILE A 4 -21.47 -23.36 16.15
CA ILE A 4 -20.74 -23.53 17.40
C ILE A 4 -21.68 -24.09 18.50
N PRO A 5 -21.16 -24.89 19.46
CA PRO A 5 -21.96 -25.35 20.58
C PRO A 5 -22.56 -24.19 21.36
N ILE A 6 -23.85 -24.25 21.70
CA ILE A 6 -24.56 -23.17 22.41
C ILE A 6 -23.89 -22.83 23.75
N SER A 7 -23.33 -23.84 24.44
CA SER A 7 -22.59 -23.67 25.70
C SER A 7 -21.30 -22.86 25.56
N GLU A 8 -20.74 -22.72 24.37
CA GLU A 8 -19.51 -21.97 24.11
C GLU A 8 -19.78 -20.52 23.69
N VAL A 9 -21.05 -20.15 23.47
CA VAL A 9 -21.41 -18.81 23.02
C VAL A 9 -21.50 -17.85 24.20
N GLN A 10 -20.76 -16.75 24.10
CA GLN A 10 -20.82 -15.65 25.07
C GLN A 10 -21.48 -14.43 24.44
N PHE A 11 -22.67 -14.11 24.94
CA PHE A 11 -23.36 -12.87 24.61
C PHE A 11 -22.98 -11.79 25.63
N LYS A 12 -22.31 -10.74 25.16
CA LYS A 12 -21.78 -9.64 25.95
C LYS A 12 -22.82 -8.55 26.22
N GLN A 13 -23.84 -8.41 25.36
CA GLN A 13 -24.80 -7.30 25.39
C GLN A 13 -26.22 -7.75 25.73
N GLY A 14 -26.34 -8.81 26.55
CA GLY A 14 -27.61 -9.44 26.90
C GLY A 14 -27.76 -10.82 26.26
N ALA A 15 -28.99 -11.23 25.96
CA ALA A 15 -29.26 -12.51 25.33
C ALA A 15 -30.16 -12.31 24.09
N PRO A 16 -30.03 -13.16 23.05
CA PRO A 16 -30.91 -13.10 21.91
C PRO A 16 -32.38 -13.30 22.30
N LYS A 17 -33.27 -12.48 21.73
CA LYS A 17 -34.74 -12.56 21.93
C LYS A 17 -35.43 -13.49 20.92
N PHE A 18 -34.68 -14.38 20.29
CA PHE A 18 -35.15 -15.36 19.32
C PHE A 18 -34.76 -16.75 19.83
N PRO A 19 -35.69 -17.72 19.90
CA PRO A 19 -35.33 -19.10 20.20
C PRO A 19 -34.52 -19.68 19.03
N TYR A 20 -33.41 -20.37 19.31
CA TYR A 20 -32.56 -20.95 18.27
C TYR A 20 -32.05 -22.35 18.65
N LYS A 21 -31.79 -23.17 17.63
CA LYS A 21 -31.18 -24.50 17.75
C LYS A 21 -29.72 -24.50 17.30
N LEU A 22 -29.38 -23.63 16.35
CA LEU A 22 -28.03 -23.48 15.82
C LEU A 22 -27.61 -22.02 15.88
N VAL A 23 -26.33 -21.79 16.14
CA VAL A 23 -25.72 -20.48 16.23
C VAL A 23 -24.41 -20.48 15.45
N TYR A 24 -24.24 -19.50 14.58
CA TYR A 24 -23.06 -19.36 13.72
C TYR A 24 -22.40 -18.02 13.98
N PRO A 25 -21.09 -17.98 14.29
CA PRO A 25 -20.34 -16.73 14.27
C PRO A 25 -20.20 -16.26 12.82
N CYS A 26 -20.60 -15.02 12.54
CA CYS A 26 -20.56 -14.46 11.19
C CYS A 26 -19.16 -13.98 10.77
N PHE A 27 -18.24 -13.84 11.72
CA PHE A 27 -16.87 -13.39 11.52
C PHE A 27 -15.87 -14.41 12.06
N SER A 28 -14.59 -14.26 11.72
CA SER A 28 -13.49 -15.12 12.16
C SER A 28 -12.43 -14.35 12.97
N GLY A 29 -11.55 -15.08 13.65
CA GLY A 29 -10.42 -14.49 14.39
C GLY A 29 -10.86 -13.64 15.58
N ALA A 30 -10.24 -12.48 15.76
CA ALA A 30 -10.47 -11.57 16.89
C ALA A 30 -11.91 -11.00 16.94
N ASN A 31 -12.63 -11.02 15.80
CA ASN A 31 -13.98 -10.44 15.66
C ASN A 31 -15.09 -11.49 15.67
N LYS A 32 -14.78 -12.75 15.98
CA LYS A 32 -15.71 -13.89 15.85
C LYS A 32 -17.00 -13.75 16.65
N ASP A 33 -17.00 -12.90 17.66
CA ASP A 33 -18.09 -12.69 18.60
C ASP A 33 -18.90 -11.42 18.34
N LEU A 34 -18.71 -10.71 17.22
CA LEU A 34 -19.44 -9.47 16.94
C LEU A 34 -20.89 -9.69 16.50
N LEU A 35 -21.14 -10.75 15.74
CA LEU A 35 -22.45 -11.04 15.16
C LEU A 35 -22.69 -12.53 15.10
N TYR A 36 -23.87 -12.94 15.54
CA TYR A 36 -24.30 -14.33 15.48
C TYR A 36 -25.52 -14.45 14.58
N ARG A 37 -25.45 -15.39 13.62
CA ARG A 37 -26.62 -15.88 12.92
C ARG A 37 -27.25 -16.99 13.74
N LEU A 38 -28.52 -16.81 14.09
CA LEU A 38 -29.30 -17.72 14.89
C LEU A 38 -30.31 -18.43 13.98
N VAL A 39 -30.38 -19.75 14.07
CA VAL A 39 -31.25 -20.56 13.21
C VAL A 39 -32.15 -21.44 14.06
N ALA A 40 -33.45 -21.37 13.78
CA ALA A 40 -34.47 -22.23 14.38
C ALA A 40 -35.39 -22.74 13.27
N ASP A 41 -35.34 -24.04 13.02
CA ASP A 41 -36.06 -24.68 11.93
C ASP A 41 -35.68 -24.04 10.57
N ASP A 42 -36.62 -23.38 9.91
CA ASP A 42 -36.44 -22.67 8.63
C ASP A 42 -36.31 -21.15 8.79
N ARG A 43 -36.14 -20.65 10.03
CA ARG A 43 -36.06 -19.21 10.33
C ARG A 43 -34.66 -18.78 10.73
N TRP A 44 -34.24 -17.66 10.18
CA TRP A 44 -32.99 -17.00 10.50
C TRP A 44 -33.24 -15.70 11.23
N ALA A 45 -32.43 -15.45 12.25
CA ALA A 45 -32.30 -14.17 12.92
C ALA A 45 -30.83 -13.81 13.09
N PHE A 46 -30.54 -12.55 13.38
CA PHE A 46 -29.20 -12.10 13.71
C PHE A 46 -29.20 -11.39 15.06
N TYR A 47 -28.22 -11.73 15.89
CA TYR A 47 -27.95 -11.04 17.14
C TYR A 47 -26.64 -10.29 17.07
N ASN A 48 -26.73 -8.97 17.26
CA ASN A 48 -25.58 -8.10 17.28
C ASN A 48 -25.02 -8.02 18.70
N ASN A 49 -23.87 -8.64 18.88
CA ASN A 49 -23.20 -8.76 20.18
C ASN A 49 -22.21 -7.62 20.44
N SER A 50 -22.12 -6.64 19.53
CA SER A 50 -21.41 -5.38 19.76
C SER A 50 -22.24 -4.44 20.62
N ASN A 51 -21.57 -3.51 21.31
CA ASN A 51 -22.19 -2.48 22.16
C ASN A 51 -22.44 -1.15 21.42
N ASP A 52 -21.85 -0.95 20.24
CA ASP A 52 -21.75 0.38 19.64
C ASP A 52 -21.77 0.39 18.10
N THR A 53 -21.90 -0.77 17.48
CA THR A 53 -21.83 -0.95 16.02
C THR A 53 -23.19 -1.43 15.54
N VAL A 54 -23.82 -0.73 14.59
CA VAL A 54 -24.97 -1.25 13.86
C VAL A 54 -24.45 -2.17 12.77
N LEU A 55 -24.99 -3.38 12.68
CA LEU A 55 -24.56 -4.35 11.68
C LEU A 55 -25.65 -4.49 10.63
N VAL A 56 -25.31 -4.23 9.37
CA VAL A 56 -26.20 -4.46 8.24
C VAL A 56 -25.84 -5.80 7.63
N VAL A 57 -26.83 -6.69 7.53
CA VAL A 57 -26.70 -7.99 6.91
C VAL A 57 -27.35 -7.92 5.54
N ARG A 58 -26.63 -8.37 4.51
CA ARG A 58 -27.16 -8.62 3.18
C ARG A 58 -26.98 -10.10 2.85
N ALA A 59 -28.06 -10.77 2.47
CA ALA A 59 -28.01 -12.15 2.03
C ALA A 59 -28.53 -12.27 0.60
N THR A 60 -27.74 -12.85 -0.29
CA THR A 60 -28.16 -13.19 -1.65
C THR A 60 -28.38 -14.70 -1.73
N PHE A 61 -29.63 -15.12 -1.90
CA PHE A 61 -30.01 -16.54 -1.93
C PHE A 61 -29.85 -17.14 -3.33
N GLY A 62 -29.63 -18.45 -3.41
CA GLY A 62 -29.62 -19.18 -4.68
C GLY A 62 -31.02 -19.22 -5.31
N LYS A 63 -31.09 -19.41 -6.63
CA LYS A 63 -32.31 -19.30 -7.44
C LYS A 63 -33.48 -20.17 -6.96
N ASP A 64 -33.21 -21.34 -6.39
CA ASP A 64 -34.24 -22.28 -5.94
C ASP A 64 -34.66 -22.05 -4.48
N SER A 65 -34.19 -20.97 -3.86
CA SER A 65 -34.55 -20.61 -2.49
C SER A 65 -35.96 -20.02 -2.45
N GLN A 66 -36.78 -20.49 -1.52
CA GLN A 66 -38.13 -20.02 -1.27
C GLN A 66 -38.14 -19.34 0.09
N VAL A 67 -37.89 -18.03 0.11
CA VAL A 67 -37.74 -17.25 1.34
C VAL A 67 -38.74 -16.10 1.42
N LYS A 68 -39.20 -15.80 2.63
CA LYS A 68 -39.97 -14.59 2.96
C LYS A 68 -39.18 -13.75 3.95
N ALA A 69 -39.21 -12.43 3.76
CA ALA A 69 -38.62 -11.50 4.73
C ALA A 69 -39.44 -11.45 6.02
N LEU A 70 -38.74 -11.34 7.15
CA LEU A 70 -39.29 -11.14 8.48
C LEU A 70 -38.92 -9.76 9.01
N SER A 71 -39.79 -9.18 9.83
CA SER A 71 -39.56 -8.00 10.70
C SER A 71 -38.55 -6.97 10.17
N GLY A 72 -39.00 -6.00 9.36
CA GLY A 72 -38.14 -4.90 8.90
C GLY A 72 -37.05 -5.28 7.88
N THR A 73 -36.90 -6.57 7.56
CA THR A 73 -36.03 -7.03 6.47
C THR A 73 -36.62 -6.65 5.12
N MET A 74 -35.81 -6.01 4.28
CA MET A 74 -36.15 -5.69 2.89
C MET A 74 -35.77 -6.86 2.00
N LEU A 75 -36.72 -7.39 1.24
CA LEU A 75 -36.49 -8.40 0.21
C LEU A 75 -36.64 -7.77 -1.18
N LYS A 76 -35.62 -7.91 -2.03
CA LYS A 76 -35.64 -7.42 -3.42
C LYS A 76 -35.05 -8.46 -4.37
N GLN A 77 -35.39 -8.37 -5.65
CA GLN A 77 -34.75 -9.18 -6.70
C GLN A 77 -33.37 -8.58 -7.03
N ALA A 78 -32.36 -9.44 -7.20
CA ALA A 78 -30.98 -9.05 -7.43
C ALA A 78 -30.52 -9.48 -8.83
N GLY A 79 -30.31 -8.48 -9.70
CA GLY A 79 -29.83 -8.67 -11.08
C GLY A 79 -30.81 -9.40 -12.00
N ASP A 80 -30.34 -9.77 -13.18
CA ASP A 80 -31.12 -10.44 -14.23
C ASP A 80 -31.38 -11.93 -13.96
N ASN A 81 -30.78 -12.50 -12.90
CA ASN A 81 -30.77 -13.94 -12.62
C ASN A 81 -31.85 -14.41 -11.62
N GLU A 82 -32.89 -13.60 -11.39
CA GLU A 82 -34.01 -13.87 -10.47
C GLU A 82 -33.64 -14.23 -9.02
N ARG A 83 -32.40 -13.99 -8.57
CA ARG A 83 -31.99 -14.26 -7.18
C ARG A 83 -32.65 -13.28 -6.22
N LEU A 84 -33.01 -13.76 -5.02
CA LEU A 84 -33.55 -12.91 -3.96
C LEU A 84 -32.42 -12.37 -3.08
N GLN A 85 -32.47 -11.08 -2.76
CA GLN A 85 -31.58 -10.42 -1.81
C GLN A 85 -32.38 -9.86 -0.63
N ALA A 86 -32.04 -10.29 0.58
CA ALA A 86 -32.58 -9.79 1.84
C ALA A 86 -31.59 -8.86 2.55
N ILE A 87 -32.07 -7.75 3.10
CA ILE A 87 -31.26 -6.73 3.77
C ILE A 87 -31.91 -6.33 5.10
N THR A 88 -31.15 -6.36 6.19
CA THR A 88 -31.63 -5.85 7.50
C THR A 88 -30.50 -5.17 8.29
N SER A 89 -30.85 -4.27 9.21
CA SER A 89 -29.93 -3.57 10.10
C SER A 89 -30.20 -3.95 11.55
N ILE A 90 -29.19 -4.46 12.25
CA ILE A 90 -29.28 -4.93 13.64
C ILE A 90 -28.55 -3.95 14.55
N LEU A 91 -29.27 -3.32 15.48
CA LEU A 91 -28.69 -2.43 16.50
C LEU A 91 -27.86 -3.21 17.55
N PRO A 92 -26.88 -2.56 18.21
CA PRO A 92 -26.15 -3.15 19.34
C PRO A 92 -27.05 -3.81 20.38
N GLY A 93 -26.73 -5.05 20.78
CA GLY A 93 -27.51 -5.81 21.76
C GLY A 93 -28.91 -6.25 21.31
N CYS A 94 -29.30 -5.96 20.06
CA CYS A 94 -30.60 -6.33 19.52
C CYS A 94 -30.56 -7.65 18.74
N THR A 95 -31.74 -8.29 18.66
CA THR A 95 -31.99 -9.44 17.78
C THR A 95 -32.97 -9.00 16.71
N GLU A 96 -32.63 -9.17 15.44
CA GLU A 96 -33.57 -8.94 14.34
C GLU A 96 -33.89 -10.25 13.64
N LEU A 97 -35.19 -10.49 13.40
CA LEU A 97 -35.62 -11.57 12.52
C LEU A 97 -35.28 -11.22 11.09
N PHE A 98 -34.86 -12.20 10.30
CA PHE A 98 -34.35 -11.95 8.96
C PHE A 98 -35.22 -12.56 7.87
N VAL A 99 -35.22 -13.89 7.75
CA VAL A 99 -36.01 -14.60 6.73
C VAL A 99 -36.57 -15.90 7.28
N GLU A 100 -37.65 -16.39 6.66
CA GLU A 100 -38.19 -17.74 6.83
C GLU A 100 -38.27 -18.48 5.49
N GLY A 101 -38.01 -19.79 5.50
CA GLY A 101 -38.28 -20.69 4.38
C GLY A 101 -37.10 -21.56 3.97
N THR A 102 -37.20 -22.14 2.77
CA THR A 102 -36.21 -23.11 2.28
C THR A 102 -35.08 -22.39 1.54
N ILE A 103 -33.85 -22.51 2.05
CA ILE A 103 -32.66 -21.87 1.48
C ILE A 103 -31.82 -22.90 0.72
N ASN A 104 -31.62 -22.67 -0.59
CA ASN A 104 -30.73 -23.47 -1.43
C ASN A 104 -29.52 -22.62 -1.86
N GLY A 105 -28.46 -22.66 -1.04
CA GLY A 105 -27.26 -21.84 -1.22
C GLY A 105 -27.47 -20.36 -0.89
N PHE A 106 -26.44 -19.71 -0.38
CA PHE A 106 -26.50 -18.29 -0.02
C PHE A 106 -25.10 -17.67 0.05
N GLU A 107 -25.05 -16.36 -0.17
CA GLU A 107 -23.90 -15.51 0.09
C GLU A 107 -24.30 -14.48 1.15
N LEU A 108 -23.42 -14.24 2.13
CA LEU A 108 -23.62 -13.22 3.17
C LEU A 108 -22.57 -12.13 3.03
N GLU A 109 -23.03 -10.89 3.04
CA GLU A 109 -22.21 -9.69 3.13
C GLU A 109 -22.62 -8.93 4.41
N PHE A 110 -21.63 -8.46 5.16
CA PHE A 110 -21.82 -7.75 6.41
C PHE A 110 -21.20 -6.37 6.34
N ILE A 111 -21.97 -5.34 6.69
CA ILE A 111 -21.49 -3.95 6.73
C ILE A 111 -21.60 -3.46 8.17
N SER A 112 -20.50 -2.97 8.72
CA SER A 112 -20.46 -2.40 10.07
C SER A 112 -20.57 -0.88 10.03
N GLU A 113 -21.63 -0.35 10.64
CA GLU A 113 -21.86 1.07 10.82
C GLU A 113 -21.70 1.48 12.28
N ALA A 114 -21.31 2.72 12.53
CA ALA A 114 -21.37 3.26 13.89
C ALA A 114 -22.83 3.58 14.25
N MET A 115 -23.20 3.43 15.53
CA MET A 115 -24.49 3.91 16.00
C MET A 115 -24.57 5.44 15.86
N GLU A 116 -25.70 5.94 15.37
CA GLU A 116 -25.96 7.38 15.29
C GLU A 116 -26.04 7.97 16.69
N GLU A 117 -25.33 9.08 16.89
CA GLU A 117 -25.29 9.79 18.16
C GLU A 117 -26.49 10.75 18.25
N ARG A 118 -27.42 10.47 19.17
CA ARG A 118 -28.64 11.26 19.34
C ARG A 118 -28.40 12.54 20.13
N SER A 119 -27.35 12.59 20.94
CA SER A 119 -27.02 13.75 21.77
C SER A 119 -25.50 13.91 21.84
N PRO A 120 -24.87 14.39 20.75
CA PRO A 120 -23.43 14.54 20.70
C PRO A 120 -22.97 15.55 21.75
N HIS A 121 -22.01 15.15 22.58
CA HIS A 121 -21.32 16.06 23.48
C HIS A 121 -19.97 16.42 22.84
N PHE A 122 -19.77 17.72 22.60
CA PHE A 122 -18.50 18.26 22.14
C PHE A 122 -17.80 18.95 23.31
N GLU A 123 -16.53 18.64 23.52
CA GLU A 123 -15.76 19.15 24.66
C GLU A 123 -15.09 20.49 24.36
N ASN A 124 -14.64 20.72 23.12
CA ASN A 124 -13.73 21.82 22.82
C ASN A 124 -14.27 22.82 21.79
N GLY A 125 -15.27 22.46 21.00
CA GLY A 125 -15.93 23.36 20.08
C GLY A 125 -17.23 22.79 19.53
N THR A 126 -17.68 23.28 18.37
CA THR A 126 -18.85 22.73 17.69
C THR A 126 -18.60 22.61 16.19
N PRO A 127 -19.21 21.64 15.50
CA PRO A 127 -19.16 21.57 14.05
C PRO A 127 -19.62 22.86 13.37
N SER A 128 -18.93 23.28 12.30
CA SER A 128 -19.29 24.48 11.54
C SER A 128 -20.17 24.20 10.31
N LEU A 129 -20.31 22.94 9.90
CA LEU A 129 -21.14 22.51 8.78
C LEU A 129 -22.46 21.91 9.25
N PRO A 130 -23.57 22.11 8.50
CA PRO A 130 -24.87 21.52 8.84
C PRO A 130 -24.83 20.00 8.70
N TYR A 131 -25.63 19.32 9.52
CA TYR A 131 -25.80 17.87 9.50
C TYR A 131 -27.19 17.47 9.99
N ASN A 132 -27.68 16.32 9.53
CA ASN A 132 -28.91 15.71 10.05
C ASN A 132 -28.67 14.37 10.74
N LYS A 133 -27.47 13.79 10.62
CA LYS A 133 -27.01 12.65 11.41
C LYS A 133 -25.55 12.85 11.81
N ILE A 134 -25.16 12.27 12.94
CA ILE A 134 -23.80 12.38 13.48
C ILE A 134 -23.35 11.05 14.09
N TYR A 135 -22.07 10.73 13.92
CA TYR A 135 -21.48 9.47 14.37
C TYR A 135 -20.12 9.73 15.02
N ARG A 136 -19.84 9.08 16.16
CA ARG A 136 -18.49 9.08 16.76
C ARG A 136 -17.56 8.13 15.99
N CYS A 137 -16.35 8.58 15.70
CA CYS A 137 -15.35 7.78 15.00
C CYS A 137 -14.43 7.01 15.97
N PHE A 138 -14.06 7.60 17.13
CA PHE A 138 -13.25 6.95 18.17
C PHE A 138 -14.09 6.60 19.40
N LYS A 139 -14.70 5.41 19.40
CA LYS A 139 -15.75 5.04 20.35
C LYS A 139 -15.26 4.78 21.79
N GLN A 140 -13.98 4.46 21.97
CA GLN A 140 -13.39 4.16 23.29
C GLN A 140 -13.00 5.42 24.09
N GLN A 141 -13.14 6.62 23.51
CA GLN A 141 -12.76 7.89 24.13
C GLN A 141 -14.01 8.70 24.49
N GLN A 142 -14.02 9.36 25.66
CA GLN A 142 -15.24 9.87 26.30
C GLN A 142 -16.12 10.76 25.41
N ASN A 143 -15.54 11.68 24.63
CA ASN A 143 -16.29 12.51 23.68
C ASN A 143 -16.41 11.91 22.27
N GLY A 144 -15.58 10.94 21.89
CA GLY A 144 -15.54 10.40 20.52
C GLY A 144 -14.45 10.99 19.63
N MET A 145 -13.77 12.06 20.06
CA MET A 145 -12.67 12.84 19.43
C MET A 145 -12.90 13.39 18.02
N LEU A 146 -13.43 12.58 17.12
CA LEU A 146 -13.73 12.87 15.72
C LEU A 146 -15.17 12.43 15.43
N PHE A 147 -15.93 13.29 14.77
CA PHE A 147 -17.33 13.06 14.45
C PHE A 147 -17.54 13.07 12.94
N ARG A 148 -18.17 12.02 12.41
CA ARG A 148 -18.67 12.00 11.04
C ARG A 148 -20.05 12.64 11.04
N LEU A 149 -20.17 13.75 10.32
CA LEU A 149 -21.39 14.49 10.08
C LEU A 149 -21.97 14.03 8.74
N VAL A 150 -23.26 13.75 8.71
CA VAL A 150 -23.94 13.34 7.48
C VAL A 150 -25.11 14.27 7.24
N THR A 151 -25.20 14.78 6.01
CA THR A 151 -26.37 15.48 5.48
C THR A 151 -26.97 14.64 4.38
N LEU A 152 -28.12 14.03 4.66
CA LEU A 152 -28.92 13.31 3.69
C LEU A 152 -29.83 14.25 2.90
N ASP A 153 -29.73 14.21 1.57
CA ASP A 153 -30.72 14.77 0.66
C ASP A 153 -31.87 13.76 0.47
N LYS A 154 -33.07 14.16 0.86
CA LYS A 154 -34.26 13.27 0.86
C LYS A 154 -34.80 13.02 -0.55
N GLU A 155 -34.51 13.88 -1.52
CA GLU A 155 -35.01 13.74 -2.88
C GLU A 155 -34.09 12.86 -3.72
N SER A 156 -32.78 13.08 -3.65
CA SER A 156 -31.78 12.35 -4.43
C SER A 156 -31.23 11.09 -3.75
N SER A 157 -31.52 10.90 -2.45
CA SER A 157 -30.86 9.90 -1.61
C SER A 157 -29.33 10.05 -1.50
N GLU A 158 -28.75 11.14 -2.04
CA GLU A 158 -27.34 11.44 -1.88
C GLU A 158 -27.05 11.85 -0.43
N GLN A 159 -25.86 11.45 0.04
CA GLN A 159 -25.33 11.87 1.33
C GLN A 159 -24.12 12.75 1.10
N THR A 160 -23.99 13.78 1.93
CA THR A 160 -22.74 14.54 2.07
C THR A 160 -22.12 14.17 3.40
N TRP A 161 -20.87 13.70 3.36
CA TRP A 161 -20.09 13.40 4.54
C TRP A 161 -19.10 14.52 4.81
N SER A 162 -19.05 14.94 6.07
CA SER A 162 -18.06 15.87 6.60
C SER A 162 -17.53 15.32 7.92
N PHE A 163 -16.37 15.81 8.36
CA PHE A 163 -15.77 15.37 9.61
C PHE A 163 -15.43 16.58 10.48
N TYR A 164 -15.78 16.50 11.76
CA TYR A 164 -15.44 17.48 12.78
C TYR A 164 -14.46 16.88 13.79
N ASN A 165 -13.31 17.52 13.94
CA ASN A 165 -12.30 17.15 14.93
C ASN A 165 -12.47 18.01 16.19
N ASP A 166 -12.95 17.39 17.27
CA ASP A 166 -13.18 18.06 18.56
C ASP A 166 -11.91 18.10 19.42
N THR A 167 -10.77 17.60 18.93
CA THR A 167 -9.53 17.65 19.72
C THR A 167 -8.81 18.97 19.54
N LYS A 168 -8.03 19.37 20.55
CA LYS A 168 -7.08 20.50 20.50
C LYS A 168 -5.64 20.09 20.20
N GLN A 169 -5.38 18.79 20.22
CA GLN A 169 -4.03 18.23 20.25
C GLN A 169 -3.76 17.24 19.12
N PHE A 170 -4.74 16.88 18.28
CA PHE A 170 -4.54 15.90 17.23
C PHE A 170 -5.07 16.41 15.88
N ASN A 171 -4.33 16.16 14.80
CA ASN A 171 -4.87 16.09 13.45
C ASN A 171 -5.56 14.74 13.26
N MET A 172 -6.75 14.75 12.67
CA MET A 172 -7.52 13.53 12.43
C MET A 172 -7.41 13.13 10.97
N GLU A 173 -6.77 12.01 10.70
CA GLU A 173 -6.71 11.43 9.36
C GLU A 173 -7.88 10.50 9.14
N VAL A 174 -8.59 10.73 8.04
CA VAL A 174 -9.75 9.97 7.59
C VAL A 174 -9.36 9.29 6.29
N GLU A 175 -9.52 7.97 6.26
CA GLU A 175 -9.34 7.16 5.05
C GLU A 175 -10.60 6.34 4.81
N VAL A 176 -11.19 6.43 3.62
CA VAL A 176 -12.36 5.65 3.22
C VAL A 176 -12.15 5.07 1.83
N THR A 177 -12.22 3.75 1.71
CA THR A 177 -12.15 3.06 0.42
C THR A 177 -13.55 2.69 -0.03
N PHE A 178 -13.98 3.18 -1.18
CA PHE A 178 -15.26 2.84 -1.81
C PHE A 178 -15.04 1.79 -2.90
N GLU A 179 -15.92 0.79 -2.95
CA GLU A 179 -15.91 -0.23 -4.00
C GLU A 179 -16.58 0.23 -5.30
N GLN A 180 -17.47 1.23 -5.21
CA GLN A 180 -18.18 1.83 -6.34
C GLN A 180 -17.93 3.35 -6.37
N PRO A 181 -16.69 3.79 -6.70
CA PRO A 181 -16.33 5.20 -6.63
C PRO A 181 -17.07 6.08 -7.64
N GLU A 182 -17.66 5.51 -8.70
CA GLU A 182 -18.48 6.22 -9.68
C GLU A 182 -19.72 6.89 -9.06
N HIS A 183 -20.17 6.42 -7.91
CA HIS A 183 -21.31 6.99 -7.18
C HIS A 183 -20.91 7.98 -6.09
N VAL A 184 -19.60 8.26 -5.93
CA VAL A 184 -19.08 9.10 -4.85
C VAL A 184 -18.06 10.10 -5.40
N ARG A 185 -18.31 11.40 -5.19
CA ARG A 185 -17.38 12.47 -5.58
C ARG A 185 -16.63 13.01 -4.36
N PRO A 186 -15.31 13.24 -4.45
CA PRO A 186 -14.56 13.87 -3.37
C PRO A 186 -14.98 15.33 -3.24
N LEU A 187 -14.87 15.86 -2.02
CA LEU A 187 -15.08 17.27 -1.74
C LEU A 187 -13.79 17.92 -1.22
N ASP A 188 -13.60 19.18 -1.60
CA ASP A 188 -12.52 20.06 -1.17
C ASP A 188 -11.12 19.41 -1.21
N GLU A 189 -10.45 19.30 -0.06
CA GLU A 189 -9.08 18.82 0.11
C GLU A 189 -8.97 17.27 0.12
N THR A 190 -10.07 16.56 -0.17
CA THR A 190 -10.09 15.10 -0.15
C THR A 190 -9.34 14.55 -1.34
N SER A 191 -8.20 13.90 -1.06
CA SER A 191 -7.38 13.22 -2.06
C SER A 191 -7.96 11.85 -2.41
N VAL A 192 -7.88 11.44 -3.67
CA VAL A 192 -8.39 10.15 -4.14
C VAL A 192 -7.29 9.35 -4.83
N THR A 193 -7.19 8.06 -4.53
CA THR A 193 -6.29 7.12 -5.21
C THR A 193 -7.09 5.91 -5.69
N THR A 194 -7.11 5.66 -7.00
CA THR A 194 -7.87 4.54 -7.60
C THR A 194 -6.98 3.30 -7.72
N GLU A 195 -7.45 2.15 -7.24
CA GLU A 195 -6.80 0.85 -7.37
C GLU A 195 -7.14 0.21 -8.72
N SER A 196 -6.16 0.20 -9.65
CA SER A 196 -6.35 -0.18 -11.05
C SER A 196 -6.83 -1.62 -11.28
N GLU A 197 -6.56 -2.54 -10.35
CA GLU A 197 -6.88 -3.96 -10.52
C GLU A 197 -8.29 -4.36 -10.04
N LYS A 198 -8.96 -3.50 -9.24
CA LYS A 198 -10.23 -3.84 -8.58
C LYS A 198 -11.35 -2.81 -8.72
N GLY A 199 -11.09 -1.68 -9.38
CA GLY A 199 -12.10 -0.62 -9.55
C GLY A 199 -12.48 0.11 -8.26
N ARG A 200 -11.71 -0.05 -7.18
CA ARG A 200 -11.93 0.62 -5.88
C ARG A 200 -11.23 1.97 -5.87
N ALA A 201 -11.70 2.93 -5.07
CA ALA A 201 -10.93 4.16 -4.83
C ALA A 201 -10.88 4.53 -3.35
N CYS A 202 -9.69 4.95 -2.93
CA CYS A 202 -9.35 5.34 -1.58
C CYS A 202 -9.34 6.86 -1.44
N TYR A 203 -10.16 7.39 -0.55
CA TYR A 203 -10.37 8.81 -0.27
C TYR A 203 -9.69 9.14 1.05
N LYS A 204 -8.81 10.14 1.07
CA LYS A 204 -8.07 10.56 2.26
C LYS A 204 -8.23 12.05 2.53
N LEU A 205 -8.51 12.38 3.78
CA LEU A 205 -8.66 13.74 4.27
C LEU A 205 -8.01 13.88 5.64
N VAL A 206 -7.43 15.05 5.92
CA VAL A 206 -6.95 15.38 7.25
C VAL A 206 -7.75 16.55 7.80
N VAL A 207 -8.28 16.38 9.00
CA VAL A 207 -9.15 17.33 9.67
C VAL A 207 -8.36 17.95 10.84
N PRO A 208 -7.98 19.23 10.74
CA PRO A 208 -7.26 19.91 11.80
C PRO A 208 -8.08 20.03 13.10
N PRO A 209 -7.42 20.23 14.26
CA PRO A 209 -8.05 20.53 15.54
C PRO A 209 -9.15 21.59 15.42
N LEU A 210 -10.29 21.35 16.07
CA LEU A 210 -11.44 22.25 16.14
C LEU A 210 -11.99 22.69 14.77
N SER A 211 -11.72 21.92 13.72
CA SER A 211 -12.15 22.22 12.36
C SER A 211 -13.18 21.21 11.86
N THR A 212 -14.09 21.67 11.00
CA THR A 212 -14.96 20.81 10.20
C THR A 212 -14.56 20.88 8.73
N LYS A 213 -14.33 19.72 8.11
CA LYS A 213 -13.96 19.62 6.70
C LYS A 213 -14.95 18.71 5.96
N PRO A 214 -15.45 19.10 4.77
CA PRO A 214 -16.23 18.19 3.94
C PRO A 214 -15.31 17.14 3.31
N PHE A 215 -15.88 15.97 3.04
CA PHE A 215 -15.12 14.80 2.61
C PHE A 215 -15.57 14.27 1.26
N ALA A 216 -16.83 13.87 1.15
CA ALA A 216 -17.35 13.29 -0.07
C ALA A 216 -18.87 13.49 -0.18
N LYS A 217 -19.40 13.44 -1.40
CA LYS A 217 -20.84 13.47 -1.68
C LYS A 217 -21.25 12.35 -2.64
N GLY A 218 -22.43 11.78 -2.44
CA GLY A 218 -22.98 10.75 -3.33
C GLY A 218 -23.67 9.61 -2.59
N ILE A 219 -23.75 8.44 -3.23
CA ILE A 219 -24.37 7.24 -2.65
C ILE A 219 -23.28 6.44 -1.92
N MET A 220 -23.24 6.59 -0.59
CA MET A 220 -22.20 6.01 0.26
C MET A 220 -22.52 4.55 0.58
N GLN A 221 -22.10 3.61 -0.28
CA GLN A 221 -22.28 2.17 -0.10
C GLN A 221 -20.95 1.42 -0.28
N ASN A 222 -20.89 0.20 0.26
CA ASN A 222 -19.80 -0.77 0.08
C ASN A 222 -18.42 -0.14 0.26
N TYR A 223 -18.13 0.24 1.52
CA TYR A 223 -16.92 0.98 1.84
C TYR A 223 -16.25 0.45 3.11
N SER A 224 -14.93 0.61 3.18
CA SER A 224 -14.14 0.42 4.40
C SER A 224 -13.58 1.76 4.88
N LYS A 225 -13.51 1.97 6.19
CA LYS A 225 -13.01 3.23 6.78
C LYS A 225 -11.92 2.98 7.82
N SER A 226 -10.96 3.88 7.90
CA SER A 226 -9.91 3.92 8.90
C SER A 226 -9.73 5.35 9.40
N PHE A 227 -9.48 5.50 10.70
CA PHE A 227 -9.26 6.79 11.35
C PHE A 227 -8.00 6.75 12.18
N VAL A 228 -7.16 7.77 12.05
CA VAL A 228 -5.91 7.90 12.82
C VAL A 228 -5.85 9.27 13.47
N ALA A 229 -5.76 9.32 14.80
CA ALA A 229 -5.49 10.54 15.55
C ALA A 229 -3.98 10.75 15.65
N ARG A 230 -3.45 11.84 15.09
CA ARG A 230 -2.02 12.18 15.13
C ARG A 230 -1.77 13.43 15.95
N PRO A 231 -0.94 13.42 17.00
CA PRO A 231 -0.64 14.61 17.76
C PRO A 231 -0.22 15.79 16.85
N ILE A 232 -0.65 17.01 17.17
CA ILE A 232 -0.18 18.22 16.48
C ILE A 232 1.32 18.35 16.74
N GLY A 233 2.10 18.52 15.68
CA GLY A 233 3.56 18.49 15.76
C GLY A 233 4.16 17.09 15.77
N SER A 234 3.35 16.02 15.93
CA SER A 234 3.75 14.72 15.41
C SER A 234 3.57 14.78 13.90
N ALA A 235 4.68 14.55 13.21
CA ALA A 235 4.70 14.36 11.79
C ALA A 235 3.64 13.35 11.33
N ARG A 236 2.92 13.61 10.22
CA ARG A 236 2.33 12.46 9.50
C ARG A 236 3.51 11.56 9.09
N PRO A 237 3.35 10.24 8.96
CA PRO A 237 4.35 9.40 8.30
C PRO A 237 4.75 9.97 6.93
N ASP A 238 3.83 10.72 6.30
CA ASP A 238 4.04 11.44 5.04
C ASP A 238 4.31 12.97 5.17
N ASP A 239 4.16 13.57 6.36
CA ASP A 239 4.54 14.95 6.73
C ASP A 239 5.47 14.85 7.93
N ALA A 240 6.56 14.12 7.72
CA ALA A 240 7.74 14.18 8.56
C ALA A 240 8.10 15.64 8.82
N ALA A 241 8.70 15.93 9.98
CA ALA A 241 9.73 16.94 10.03
C ALA A 241 10.49 16.92 8.70
N LEU A 242 10.68 18.08 8.07
CA LEU A 242 11.35 18.24 6.77
C LEU A 242 12.33 17.09 6.56
N PRO A 243 12.15 16.27 5.51
CA PRO A 243 12.87 15.01 5.40
C PRO A 243 14.35 15.26 5.67
N THR A 244 14.90 14.50 6.61
CA THR A 244 16.31 14.63 6.93
C THR A 244 17.10 14.01 5.81
N PHE A 245 17.75 14.86 5.03
CA PHE A 245 18.71 14.46 4.01
C PHE A 245 19.97 13.95 4.73
N ILE A 246 20.45 12.78 4.30
CA ILE A 246 21.56 12.08 4.93
C ILE A 246 22.87 12.41 4.22
N ASN A 247 22.85 12.57 2.89
CA ASN A 247 24.08 12.67 2.09
C ASN A 247 24.34 14.07 1.52
N GLY A 248 23.33 14.94 1.52
CA GLY A 248 23.46 16.32 1.05
C GLY A 248 22.22 17.15 1.38
N SER A 249 21.90 18.11 0.53
CA SER A 249 20.66 18.89 0.64
C SER A 249 20.21 19.39 -0.74
N PRO A 250 18.92 19.68 -0.94
CA PRO A 250 18.44 20.33 -2.14
C PRO A 250 19.19 21.62 -2.48
N ASP A 251 19.49 21.80 -3.76
CA ASP A 251 20.09 23.03 -4.26
C ASP A 251 19.06 24.17 -4.29
N THR A 252 19.25 25.13 -3.38
CA THR A 252 18.34 26.28 -3.21
C THR A 252 18.40 27.28 -4.35
N SER A 253 19.40 27.20 -5.24
CA SER A 253 19.43 27.98 -6.48
C SER A 253 18.50 27.42 -7.56
N ILE A 254 18.11 26.15 -7.46
CA ILE A 254 17.20 25.47 -8.40
C ILE A 254 15.76 25.56 -7.91
N ILE A 255 15.52 25.32 -6.62
CA ILE A 255 14.19 25.38 -6.01
C ILE A 255 14.27 25.94 -4.58
N ALA A 256 13.33 26.79 -4.19
CA ALA A 256 13.27 27.31 -2.83
C ALA A 256 12.99 26.17 -1.84
N TYR A 257 13.77 26.08 -0.76
CA TYR A 257 13.59 25.09 0.30
C TYR A 257 13.54 25.77 1.68
N PRO A 258 12.62 25.40 2.59
CA PRO A 258 11.61 24.35 2.46
C PRO A 258 10.53 24.67 1.41
N CYS A 259 10.14 23.65 0.64
CA CYS A 259 9.09 23.76 -0.38
C CYS A 259 7.70 23.62 0.26
N THR A 260 6.64 24.00 -0.47
CA THR A 260 5.25 23.84 0.02
C THR A 260 4.87 22.37 0.17
N LYS A 261 5.47 21.47 -0.62
CA LYS A 261 5.29 20.02 -0.49
C LYS A 261 6.57 19.27 -0.82
N VAL A 262 6.88 18.23 -0.05
CA VAL A 262 8.01 17.32 -0.30
C VAL A 262 7.51 15.88 -0.31
N ILE A 263 7.75 15.15 -1.40
CA ILE A 263 7.28 13.78 -1.61
C ILE A 263 8.47 12.84 -1.62
N ARG A 264 8.48 11.84 -0.74
CA ARG A 264 9.49 10.77 -0.74
C ARG A 264 9.19 9.79 -1.86
N GLY A 265 10.19 9.45 -2.68
CA GLY A 265 10.02 8.47 -3.75
C GLY A 265 9.92 7.05 -3.23
N PHE A 266 10.84 6.63 -2.35
CA PHE A 266 10.85 5.29 -1.77
C PHE A 266 10.42 5.32 -0.30
N LYS A 267 9.10 5.30 -0.07
CA LYS A 267 8.50 5.51 1.26
C LYS A 267 9.00 4.56 2.35
N ASN A 268 9.40 3.34 1.97
CA ASN A 268 9.81 2.29 2.90
C ASN A 268 11.34 2.06 2.93
N ASN A 269 12.14 2.89 2.25
CA ASN A 269 13.59 2.69 2.13
C ASN A 269 14.37 3.90 2.65
N GLY A 270 15.21 3.66 3.66
CA GLY A 270 16.08 4.70 4.23
C GLY A 270 15.30 5.95 4.65
N ASN A 271 15.80 7.13 4.26
CA ASN A 271 15.12 8.40 4.47
C ASN A 271 14.09 8.76 3.38
N GLY A 272 13.90 7.92 2.37
CA GLY A 272 13.11 8.21 1.17
C GLY A 272 13.92 8.11 -0.12
N LEU A 273 15.26 8.14 -0.03
CA LEU A 273 16.27 8.06 -1.11
C LEU A 273 16.22 9.19 -2.14
N VAL A 274 15.05 9.51 -2.67
CA VAL A 274 14.77 10.59 -3.61
C VAL A 274 13.57 11.39 -3.12
N PHE A 275 13.59 12.69 -3.40
CA PHE A 275 12.56 13.62 -2.95
C PHE A 275 12.08 14.48 -4.12
N VAL A 276 10.78 14.46 -4.39
CA VAL A 276 10.15 15.43 -5.29
C VAL A 276 9.76 16.65 -4.48
N LEU A 277 10.33 17.77 -4.86
CA LEU A 277 10.22 19.07 -4.22
C LEU A 277 9.24 19.91 -5.03
N VAL A 278 8.12 20.30 -4.43
CA VAL A 278 7.05 21.04 -5.09
C VAL A 278 6.89 22.38 -4.40
N ASP A 279 7.12 23.45 -5.14
CA ASP A 279 6.83 24.82 -4.72
C ASP A 279 5.61 25.34 -5.50
N GLU A 280 4.46 25.28 -4.85
CA GLU A 280 3.18 25.70 -5.43
C GLU A 280 3.10 27.21 -5.66
N ASN A 281 3.90 28.02 -4.94
CA ASN A 281 3.91 29.47 -5.07
C ASN A 281 4.64 29.92 -6.34
N SER A 282 5.75 29.25 -6.67
CA SER A 282 6.51 29.52 -7.90
C SER A 282 6.13 28.62 -9.07
N HIS A 283 5.18 27.70 -8.87
CA HIS A 283 4.73 26.71 -9.84
C HIS A 283 5.89 25.83 -10.39
N LYS A 284 6.83 25.49 -9.52
CA LYS A 284 8.05 24.74 -9.88
C LYS A 284 8.14 23.43 -9.14
N TRP A 285 8.62 22.42 -9.85
CA TRP A 285 8.92 21.12 -9.28
C TRP A 285 10.38 20.78 -9.56
N ALA A 286 11.06 20.22 -8.57
CA ALA A 286 12.40 19.69 -8.71
C ALA A 286 12.49 18.31 -8.07
N VAL A 287 13.56 17.58 -8.37
CA VAL A 287 13.84 16.28 -7.80
C VAL A 287 15.23 16.33 -7.18
N TYR A 288 15.35 15.95 -5.91
CA TYR A 288 16.62 15.77 -5.23
C TYR A 288 16.86 14.29 -4.96
N ASN A 289 17.97 13.77 -5.48
CA ASN A 289 18.44 12.42 -5.19
C ASN A 289 19.43 12.48 -4.03
N ASP A 290 19.05 11.95 -2.87
CA ASP A 290 19.89 11.93 -1.66
C ASP A 290 20.76 10.67 -1.57
N THR A 291 20.73 9.78 -2.56
CA THR A 291 21.63 8.62 -2.55
C THR A 291 23.04 9.01 -2.99
N LYS A 292 24.05 8.22 -2.58
CA LYS A 292 25.42 8.30 -3.11
C LYS A 292 25.67 7.32 -4.24
N ASP A 293 24.96 6.19 -4.19
CA ASP A 293 25.30 5.02 -4.98
C ASP A 293 24.26 4.72 -6.06
N TYR A 294 23.15 5.47 -6.14
CA TYR A 294 22.04 5.21 -7.07
C TYR A 294 21.75 6.40 -7.98
N ARG A 295 21.58 6.14 -9.27
CA ARG A 295 20.95 7.07 -10.19
C ARG A 295 19.46 6.79 -10.18
N ILE A 296 18.67 7.83 -9.97
CA ILE A 296 17.22 7.68 -9.82
C ILE A 296 16.53 8.23 -11.05
N THR A 297 15.70 7.41 -11.69
CA THR A 297 14.76 7.86 -12.72
C THR A 297 13.40 8.10 -12.10
N VAL A 298 12.89 9.32 -12.27
CA VAL A 298 11.57 9.75 -11.81
C VAL A 298 10.65 9.95 -13.00
N GLY A 299 9.53 9.25 -13.01
CA GLY A 299 8.44 9.42 -13.95
C GLY A 299 7.26 10.12 -13.30
N ALA A 300 6.63 11.06 -14.02
CA ALA A 300 5.35 11.63 -13.66
C ALA A 300 4.38 11.44 -14.82
N HIS A 301 3.26 10.78 -14.53
CA HIS A 301 2.17 10.57 -15.46
C HIS A 301 1.10 11.63 -15.20
N PHE A 302 0.77 12.40 -16.24
CA PHE A 302 -0.22 13.45 -16.19
C PHE A 302 -1.43 13.09 -17.06
N GLY A 303 -2.63 13.35 -16.53
CA GLY A 303 -3.88 13.12 -17.25
C GLY A 303 -4.08 14.11 -18.41
N PRO A 304 -5.11 13.85 -19.25
CA PRO A 304 -5.44 14.73 -20.37
C PRO A 304 -5.76 16.15 -19.90
N GLY A 305 -5.19 17.15 -20.57
CA GLY A 305 -5.41 18.57 -20.24
C GLY A 305 -4.60 19.10 -19.05
N ALA A 306 -3.66 18.33 -18.50
CA ALA A 306 -2.73 18.82 -17.48
C ALA A 306 -1.89 20.00 -18.02
N VAL A 307 -1.75 21.05 -17.20
CA VAL A 307 -1.03 22.27 -17.56
C VAL A 307 0.32 22.29 -16.85
N TYR A 308 1.41 22.10 -17.61
CA TYR A 308 2.77 22.17 -17.12
C TYR A 308 3.76 22.54 -18.24
N LYS A 309 4.94 23.03 -17.86
CA LYS A 309 6.10 23.24 -18.74
C LYS A 309 7.28 22.40 -18.25
N PRO A 310 7.70 21.36 -18.99
CA PRO A 310 8.81 20.50 -18.59
C PRO A 310 10.13 21.28 -18.57
N ALA A 311 11.01 20.94 -17.64
CA ALA A 311 12.38 21.45 -17.65
C ALA A 311 13.21 20.82 -18.79
N LYS A 312 14.36 21.44 -19.12
CA LYS A 312 15.18 21.09 -20.28
C LYS A 312 15.63 19.61 -20.33
N LYS A 313 15.86 18.98 -19.17
CA LYS A 313 16.33 17.58 -19.07
C LYS A 313 15.18 16.56 -19.01
N VAL A 314 13.93 17.01 -18.99
CA VAL A 314 12.77 16.14 -18.91
C VAL A 314 12.39 15.66 -20.31
N THR A 315 12.30 14.35 -20.46
CA THR A 315 11.74 13.72 -21.66
C THR A 315 10.24 13.62 -21.50
N VAL A 316 9.47 14.05 -22.50
CA VAL A 316 8.00 13.97 -22.50
C VAL A 316 7.55 13.06 -23.63
N THR A 317 6.73 12.06 -23.30
CA THR A 317 6.11 11.14 -24.27
C THR A 317 4.60 11.05 -24.02
N GLU A 318 3.84 10.58 -25.00
CA GLU A 318 2.43 10.24 -24.79
C GLU A 318 2.32 9.04 -23.83
N ASP A 319 1.30 9.04 -22.95
CA ASP A 319 1.04 7.90 -22.08
C ASP A 319 0.32 6.79 -22.87
N PRO A 320 0.91 5.59 -23.01
CA PRO A 320 0.28 4.51 -23.77
C PRO A 320 -1.01 3.99 -23.14
N ASN A 321 -1.22 4.23 -21.84
CA ASN A 321 -2.38 3.74 -21.10
C ASN A 321 -3.50 4.79 -20.99
N VAL A 322 -3.21 6.07 -21.28
CA VAL A 322 -4.14 7.18 -21.07
C VAL A 322 -4.20 8.05 -22.32
N LYS A 323 -5.30 7.95 -23.08
CA LYS A 323 -5.49 8.74 -24.31
C LYS A 323 -5.44 10.24 -24.01
N GLY A 324 -4.45 10.94 -24.56
CA GLY A 324 -4.20 12.37 -24.33
C GLY A 324 -3.45 12.69 -23.03
N GLY A 325 -3.06 11.67 -22.27
CA GLY A 325 -2.14 11.79 -21.14
C GLY A 325 -0.68 11.84 -21.60
N THR A 326 0.20 12.26 -20.69
CA THR A 326 1.64 12.40 -20.97
C THR A 326 2.47 11.80 -19.84
N VAL A 327 3.66 11.31 -20.17
CA VAL A 327 4.66 10.80 -19.23
C VAL A 327 5.90 11.68 -19.33
N CYS A 328 6.27 12.28 -18.20
CA CYS A 328 7.48 13.07 -18.04
C CYS A 328 8.52 12.26 -17.28
N LEU A 329 9.70 12.08 -17.86
CA LEU A 329 10.79 11.30 -17.27
C LEU A 329 12.03 12.17 -17.07
N ILE A 330 12.65 12.08 -15.89
CA ILE A 330 13.95 12.66 -15.60
C ILE A 330 14.85 11.65 -14.90
N GLU A 331 16.13 11.70 -15.23
CA GLU A 331 17.17 10.93 -14.56
C GLU A 331 17.99 11.89 -13.67
N VAL A 332 18.22 11.51 -12.41
CA VAL A 332 18.84 12.36 -11.39
C VAL A 332 20.02 11.62 -10.76
N SER A 333 21.21 12.20 -10.90
CA SER A 333 22.46 11.69 -10.35
C SER A 333 22.50 11.73 -8.81
N PRO A 334 23.34 10.90 -8.17
CA PRO A 334 23.57 10.96 -6.73
C PRO A 334 23.86 12.37 -6.20
N VAL A 335 23.25 12.73 -5.09
CA VAL A 335 23.47 14.00 -4.35
C VAL A 335 23.27 15.25 -5.24
N THR A 336 22.39 15.20 -6.24
CA THR A 336 22.06 16.35 -7.08
C THR A 336 20.57 16.71 -7.06
N THR A 337 20.29 17.98 -7.33
CA THR A 337 18.94 18.49 -7.57
C THR A 337 18.77 18.82 -9.04
N GLU A 338 17.69 18.36 -9.65
CA GLU A 338 17.35 18.65 -11.04
C GLU A 338 15.95 19.23 -11.13
N LEU A 339 15.79 20.27 -11.94
CA LEU A 339 14.48 20.88 -12.18
C LEU A 339 13.63 19.94 -13.05
N PHE A 340 12.36 19.79 -12.69
CA PHE A 340 11.42 18.89 -13.35
C PHE A 340 10.30 19.67 -14.08
N ILE A 341 9.63 20.58 -13.38
CA ILE A 341 8.64 21.49 -13.96
C ILE A 341 9.11 22.92 -13.72
N THR A 342 9.10 23.72 -14.79
CA THR A 342 9.49 25.14 -14.76
C THR A 342 8.32 26.08 -14.47
N ASP A 343 7.10 25.64 -14.78
CA ASP A 343 5.85 26.38 -14.64
C ASP A 343 4.66 25.41 -14.73
N GLY A 344 3.63 25.58 -13.88
CA GLY A 344 2.41 24.78 -13.83
C GLY A 344 2.22 23.97 -12.52
N ASN A 345 0.95 23.82 -12.12
CA ASN A 345 0.53 23.03 -10.95
C ASN A 345 -0.42 21.89 -11.38
N PRO A 346 0.11 20.79 -11.93
CA PRO A 346 -0.73 19.63 -12.24
C PRO A 346 -1.32 19.06 -10.95
N LYS A 347 -2.65 18.96 -10.91
CA LYS A 347 -3.40 18.50 -9.72
C LYS A 347 -3.50 16.97 -9.66
N ASP A 348 -3.66 16.34 -10.83
CA ASP A 348 -3.78 14.89 -10.96
C ASP A 348 -2.52 14.33 -11.61
N TYR A 349 -1.77 13.55 -10.84
CA TYR A 349 -0.54 12.92 -11.30
C TYR A 349 -0.26 11.61 -10.57
N ARG A 350 0.45 10.72 -11.26
CA ARG A 350 1.04 9.52 -10.67
C ARG A 350 2.55 9.57 -10.82
N LEU A 351 3.27 9.35 -9.73
CA LEU A 351 4.73 9.27 -9.75
C LEU A 351 5.19 7.81 -9.84
N SER A 352 6.26 7.58 -10.58
CA SER A 352 7.00 6.33 -10.65
C SER A 352 8.47 6.63 -10.36
N PHE A 353 9.13 5.70 -9.67
CA PHE A 353 10.52 5.84 -9.27
C PHE A 353 11.23 4.53 -9.58
N SER A 354 12.44 4.64 -10.13
CA SER A 354 13.34 3.50 -10.31
C SER A 354 14.72 3.92 -9.86
N ALA A 355 15.35 3.06 -9.07
CA ALA A 355 16.71 3.23 -8.61
C ALA A 355 17.58 2.24 -9.38
N GLU A 356 18.51 2.77 -10.16
CA GLU A 356 19.60 2.00 -10.73
C GLU A 356 20.83 2.37 -9.92
N ASP A 357 21.74 1.42 -9.63
CA ASP A 357 23.03 1.81 -9.08
C ASP A 357 23.60 2.94 -10.00
N ALA A 358 24.03 4.08 -9.45
CA ALA A 358 24.80 5.08 -10.18
C ALA A 358 26.09 4.45 -10.70
N ASP A 359 26.53 3.44 -9.95
CA ASP A 359 27.54 2.48 -10.29
C ASP A 359 26.96 1.19 -10.90
N ALA A 360 25.74 1.20 -11.46
CA ALA A 360 25.19 0.09 -12.24
C ALA A 360 26.28 -0.27 -13.21
N THR A 361 26.89 -1.41 -12.91
CA THR A 361 28.18 -1.78 -13.45
C THR A 361 27.91 -1.82 -14.94
N THR A 362 28.37 -0.82 -15.69
CA THR A 362 28.37 -0.98 -17.13
C THR A 362 29.28 -2.17 -17.36
N PRO A 363 28.87 -3.13 -18.22
CA PRO A 363 29.74 -4.25 -18.53
C PRO A 363 31.11 -3.69 -18.91
N GLU A 364 32.15 -4.20 -18.26
CA GLU A 364 33.51 -3.76 -18.49
C GLU A 364 33.87 -4.10 -19.94
N LYS A 365 34.02 -3.06 -20.78
CA LYS A 365 34.29 -3.26 -22.21
C LYS A 365 35.69 -3.85 -22.47
N ASN A 366 36.65 -3.57 -21.58
CA ASN A 366 38.04 -4.01 -21.67
C ASN A 366 38.51 -4.54 -20.31
N VAL A 367 38.09 -5.74 -19.93
CA VAL A 367 38.48 -6.35 -18.65
C VAL A 367 39.96 -6.73 -18.69
N SER A 368 40.72 -6.26 -17.71
CA SER A 368 42.09 -6.72 -17.44
C SER A 368 42.10 -7.53 -16.15
N TYR A 369 42.60 -8.77 -16.23
CA TYR A 369 42.83 -9.64 -15.08
C TYR A 369 44.31 -9.59 -14.71
N GLU A 370 44.65 -9.60 -13.41
CA GLU A 370 46.02 -9.45 -12.93
C GLU A 370 46.70 -10.80 -12.68
N ASN A 371 45.97 -11.78 -12.13
CA ASN A 371 46.59 -13.00 -11.61
C ASN A 371 46.19 -14.29 -12.36
N GLY A 372 45.13 -14.23 -13.16
CA GLY A 372 44.67 -15.35 -13.97
C GLY A 372 43.61 -14.91 -14.98
N ARG A 373 42.71 -15.81 -15.35
CA ARG A 373 41.54 -15.50 -16.18
C ARG A 373 40.39 -16.44 -15.83
N PRO A 374 39.14 -16.06 -16.11
CA PRO A 374 38.01 -16.95 -15.97
C PRO A 374 38.21 -18.29 -16.70
N ASP A 375 37.81 -19.38 -16.05
CA ASP A 375 37.88 -20.72 -16.63
C ASP A 375 36.74 -20.92 -17.65
N VAL A 376 37.12 -20.94 -18.93
CA VAL A 376 36.20 -21.13 -20.06
C VAL A 376 35.52 -22.50 -20.04
N ASN A 377 36.06 -23.50 -19.32
CA ASN A 377 35.40 -24.79 -19.17
C ASN A 377 34.25 -24.73 -18.15
N VAL A 378 34.29 -23.76 -17.24
CA VAL A 378 33.20 -23.50 -16.28
C VAL A 378 32.11 -22.64 -16.92
N MET A 379 32.51 -21.63 -17.71
CA MET A 379 31.58 -20.76 -18.43
C MET A 379 32.15 -20.37 -19.80
N ALA A 380 31.73 -21.09 -20.83
CA ALA A 380 32.31 -20.99 -22.17
C ALA A 380 31.97 -19.68 -22.90
N GLU A 381 30.77 -19.13 -22.65
CA GLU A 381 30.29 -17.88 -23.25
C GLU A 381 29.99 -16.88 -22.14
N VAL A 382 30.65 -15.72 -22.20
CA VAL A 382 30.44 -14.58 -21.29
C VAL A 382 30.11 -13.37 -22.15
N ASP A 383 28.88 -12.88 -22.02
CA ASP A 383 28.40 -11.70 -22.75
C ASP A 383 28.77 -10.41 -22.01
N GLU A 384 28.72 -10.44 -20.68
CA GLU A 384 29.01 -9.28 -19.83
C GLU A 384 29.86 -9.66 -18.62
N VAL A 385 30.77 -8.75 -18.28
CA VAL A 385 31.65 -8.88 -17.10
C VAL A 385 31.50 -7.63 -16.25
N TYR A 386 31.41 -7.81 -14.95
CA TYR A 386 31.28 -6.73 -13.99
C TYR A 386 32.30 -6.88 -12.87
N LYS A 387 33.02 -5.81 -12.53
CA LYS A 387 33.88 -5.78 -11.33
C LYS A 387 33.01 -5.74 -10.08
N CYS A 388 33.28 -6.64 -9.15
CA CYS A 388 32.59 -6.68 -7.85
C CYS A 388 33.13 -5.63 -6.86
N PHE A 389 34.39 -5.19 -7.02
CA PHE A 389 35.02 -4.16 -6.19
C PHE A 389 35.67 -3.07 -7.04
N LYS A 390 34.86 -2.14 -7.59
CA LYS A 390 35.33 -1.13 -8.56
C LYS A 390 36.52 -0.28 -8.10
N ASP A 391 36.54 0.11 -6.84
CA ASP A 391 37.55 1.04 -6.31
C ASP A 391 38.79 0.33 -5.71
N ARG A 392 38.96 -0.97 -5.94
CA ARG A 392 40.06 -1.76 -5.35
C ARG A 392 40.79 -2.59 -6.39
N GLY A 393 42.05 -2.23 -6.65
CA GLY A 393 42.91 -2.96 -7.59
C GLY A 393 42.27 -3.06 -8.97
N ASN A 394 42.36 -4.24 -9.60
CA ASN A 394 41.68 -4.53 -10.86
C ASN A 394 40.19 -4.85 -10.75
N GLY A 395 39.60 -4.83 -9.55
CA GLY A 395 38.25 -5.31 -9.30
C GLY A 395 38.17 -6.48 -8.34
N LEU A 396 39.29 -7.18 -8.09
CA LEU A 396 39.51 -8.36 -7.22
C LEU A 396 38.66 -9.60 -7.55
N MET A 397 37.38 -9.42 -7.82
CA MET A 397 36.44 -10.46 -8.21
C MET A 397 35.52 -9.91 -9.31
N PHE A 398 35.12 -10.79 -10.21
CA PHE A 398 34.35 -10.45 -11.39
C PHE A 398 33.10 -11.31 -11.47
N ARG A 399 31.94 -10.67 -11.66
CA ARG A 399 30.70 -11.35 -12.03
C ARG A 399 30.66 -11.52 -13.53
N LEU A 400 30.47 -12.74 -13.98
CA LEU A 400 30.38 -13.13 -15.37
C LEU A 400 28.93 -13.46 -15.70
N VAL A 401 28.41 -12.92 -16.80
CA VAL A 401 27.01 -13.10 -17.20
C VAL A 401 26.94 -13.63 -18.62
N ASN A 402 26.16 -14.69 -18.80
CA ASN A 402 25.73 -15.22 -20.08
C ASN A 402 24.25 -14.90 -20.23
N LYS A 403 23.92 -13.96 -21.11
CA LYS A 403 22.55 -13.54 -21.38
C LYS A 403 21.75 -14.62 -22.08
N LYS A 404 22.35 -15.35 -23.02
CA LYS A 404 21.64 -16.37 -23.81
C LYS A 404 21.11 -17.50 -22.93
N ARG A 405 21.89 -17.90 -21.93
CA ARG A 405 21.55 -18.98 -21.00
C ARG A 405 21.00 -18.46 -19.66
N GLY A 406 20.98 -17.14 -19.48
CA GLY A 406 20.63 -16.49 -18.23
C GLY A 406 21.47 -16.99 -17.06
N GLN A 407 22.78 -17.19 -17.25
CA GLN A 407 23.67 -17.79 -16.24
C GLN A 407 24.62 -16.76 -15.64
N TRP A 408 24.84 -16.86 -14.34
CA TRP A 408 25.84 -16.09 -13.61
C TRP A 408 26.93 -16.99 -13.07
N ALA A 409 28.17 -16.49 -13.11
CA ALA A 409 29.33 -17.08 -12.44
C ALA A 409 30.16 -15.98 -11.79
N PHE A 410 31.07 -16.38 -10.90
CA PHE A 410 32.05 -15.50 -10.29
C PHE A 410 33.46 -16.02 -10.51
N TYR A 411 34.37 -15.11 -10.86
CA TYR A 411 35.80 -15.37 -10.94
C TYR A 411 36.55 -14.53 -9.91
N ASN A 412 37.28 -15.19 -9.02
CA ASN A 412 38.11 -14.54 -8.01
C ASN A 412 39.55 -14.42 -8.54
N ASP A 413 39.99 -13.20 -8.80
CA ASP A 413 41.33 -12.93 -9.34
C ASP A 413 42.38 -12.71 -8.24
N THR A 414 42.04 -12.89 -6.96
CA THR A 414 43.02 -12.82 -5.87
C THR A 414 43.79 -14.12 -5.74
N LYS A 415 44.97 -14.06 -5.08
CA LYS A 415 45.84 -15.22 -4.83
C LYS A 415 45.70 -15.79 -3.41
N ASP A 416 45.16 -15.01 -2.48
CA ASP A 416 45.24 -15.29 -1.04
C ASP A 416 43.87 -15.21 -0.33
N ALA A 417 42.82 -14.69 -0.96
CA ALA A 417 41.50 -14.54 -0.34
C ALA A 417 40.45 -15.45 -0.98
N THR A 418 39.69 -16.16 -0.17
CA THR A 418 38.43 -16.80 -0.61
C THR A 418 37.30 -15.81 -0.38
N PHE A 419 36.43 -15.61 -1.37
CA PHE A 419 35.25 -14.77 -1.24
C PHE A 419 33.99 -15.62 -1.12
N THR A 420 33.18 -15.35 -0.10
CA THR A 420 31.81 -15.82 -0.02
C THR A 420 30.90 -14.77 -0.66
N VAL A 421 30.19 -15.17 -1.70
CA VAL A 421 29.17 -14.37 -2.38
C VAL A 421 27.82 -14.70 -1.75
N LYS A 422 27.10 -13.67 -1.31
CA LYS A 422 25.73 -13.78 -0.79
C LYS A 422 24.79 -12.95 -1.67
N VAL A 423 23.76 -13.57 -2.24
CA VAL A 423 22.76 -12.89 -3.07
C VAL A 423 21.35 -13.23 -2.62
N THR A 424 20.51 -12.21 -2.53
CA THR A 424 19.07 -12.34 -2.31
C THR A 424 18.37 -11.77 -3.54
N PHE A 425 17.47 -12.56 -4.14
CA PHE A 425 16.67 -12.13 -5.29
C PHE A 425 15.27 -11.72 -4.81
N GLU A 426 14.73 -10.63 -5.36
CA GLU A 426 13.39 -10.14 -5.00
C GLU A 426 12.30 -11.14 -5.41
N ASP A 427 12.43 -11.73 -6.60
CA ASP A 427 11.65 -12.89 -7.04
C ASP A 427 12.53 -14.14 -7.00
N SER A 428 12.59 -14.78 -5.82
CA SER A 428 13.49 -15.89 -5.56
C SER A 428 13.13 -17.21 -6.26
N ASP A 429 11.96 -17.28 -6.89
CA ASP A 429 11.50 -18.43 -7.70
C ASP A 429 11.95 -18.32 -9.16
N SER A 430 12.36 -17.12 -9.58
CA SER A 430 12.91 -16.87 -10.91
C SER A 430 14.38 -17.26 -11.08
N ALA A 431 15.06 -17.68 -10.00
CA ALA A 431 16.48 -18.04 -9.97
C ALA A 431 16.71 -19.47 -9.44
N THR A 432 17.50 -20.25 -10.15
CA THR A 432 17.88 -21.63 -9.79
C THR A 432 19.37 -21.69 -9.44
N PRO A 433 19.77 -22.27 -8.29
CA PRO A 433 21.17 -22.37 -7.90
C PRO A 433 21.93 -23.31 -8.85
N MET A 434 23.20 -22.99 -9.12
CA MET A 434 24.08 -23.78 -9.97
C MET A 434 25.36 -24.19 -9.24
N GLY A 435 25.94 -25.32 -9.65
CA GLY A 435 27.23 -25.78 -9.12
C GLY A 435 27.17 -26.03 -7.61
N GLU A 436 28.07 -25.36 -6.88
CA GLU A 436 28.21 -25.50 -5.43
C GLU A 436 27.41 -24.44 -4.63
N THR A 437 26.56 -23.66 -5.30
CA THR A 437 25.75 -22.64 -4.65
C THR A 437 24.75 -23.27 -3.68
N LYS A 438 24.79 -22.82 -2.43
CA LYS A 438 23.87 -23.24 -1.37
C LYS A 438 22.72 -22.25 -1.30
N VAL A 439 21.52 -22.76 -1.09
CA VAL A 439 20.34 -21.94 -0.78
C VAL A 439 20.00 -22.14 0.68
N VAL A 440 19.90 -21.05 1.42
CA VAL A 440 19.53 -21.04 2.84
C VAL A 440 18.35 -20.10 3.05
N GLU A 441 17.52 -20.40 4.04
CA GLU A 441 16.38 -19.58 4.41
C GLU A 441 16.77 -18.69 5.60
N ASP A 442 16.74 -17.38 5.39
CA ASP A 442 17.08 -16.36 6.37
C ASP A 442 15.79 -15.70 6.90
N PRO A 443 15.57 -15.64 8.23
CA PRO A 443 14.35 -15.07 8.80
C PRO A 443 14.10 -13.59 8.48
N ALA A 444 15.14 -12.83 8.12
CA ALA A 444 15.05 -11.40 7.82
C ALA A 444 15.10 -11.13 6.30
N GLU A 445 15.89 -11.92 5.56
CA GLU A 445 16.15 -11.69 4.13
C GLU A 445 15.47 -12.70 3.19
N GLY A 446 14.79 -13.71 3.72
CA GLY A 446 14.13 -14.75 2.92
C GLY A 446 15.14 -15.74 2.30
N LYS A 447 14.94 -16.13 1.04
CA LYS A 447 15.74 -17.14 0.36
C LYS A 447 17.07 -16.55 -0.14
N VAL A 448 18.18 -17.02 0.44
CA VAL A 448 19.54 -16.49 0.21
C VAL A 448 20.41 -17.51 -0.50
N PHE A 449 21.15 -17.07 -1.51
CA PHE A 449 22.10 -17.87 -2.31
C PHE A 449 23.53 -17.57 -1.86
N LEU A 450 24.29 -18.61 -1.51
CA LEU A 450 25.64 -18.53 -0.98
C LEU A 450 26.63 -19.34 -1.82
N LEU A 451 27.76 -18.73 -2.20
CA LEU A 451 28.82 -19.39 -2.96
C LEU A 451 30.21 -18.98 -2.47
N ASP A 452 31.03 -19.95 -2.09
CA ASP A 452 32.45 -19.72 -1.79
C ASP A 452 33.30 -19.86 -3.06
N VAL A 453 34.02 -18.81 -3.42
CA VAL A 453 34.88 -18.68 -4.60
C VAL A 453 36.36 -18.58 -4.15
N PRO A 454 37.12 -19.68 -4.24
CA PRO A 454 38.54 -19.69 -3.86
C PRO A 454 39.41 -18.81 -4.78
N PRO A 455 40.63 -18.44 -4.34
CA PRO A 455 41.62 -17.75 -5.17
C PRO A 455 41.80 -18.40 -6.55
N LEU A 456 41.84 -17.57 -7.60
CA LEU A 456 42.06 -17.96 -8.99
C LEU A 456 41.07 -19.01 -9.54
N LYS A 457 39.86 -19.10 -8.97
CA LYS A 457 38.82 -20.03 -9.41
C LYS A 457 37.60 -19.30 -9.97
N THR A 458 36.98 -19.93 -10.96
CA THR A 458 35.66 -19.57 -11.48
C THR A 458 34.65 -20.59 -10.98
N LYS A 459 33.50 -20.12 -10.48
CA LYS A 459 32.39 -20.99 -10.09
C LYS A 459 31.06 -20.46 -10.61
N LEU A 460 30.23 -21.37 -11.10
CA LEU A 460 28.83 -21.08 -11.46
C LEU A 460 28.04 -20.72 -10.21
N PHE A 461 27.10 -19.80 -10.35
CA PHE A 461 26.31 -19.29 -9.25
C PHE A 461 24.83 -19.66 -9.37
N ALA A 462 24.14 -19.13 -10.37
CA ALA A 462 22.71 -19.31 -10.57
C ALA A 462 22.32 -19.14 -12.04
N CYS A 463 21.14 -19.63 -12.42
CA CYS A 463 20.50 -19.34 -13.71
C CYS A 463 19.03 -18.90 -13.57
N GLY A 464 18.53 -18.16 -14.56
CA GLY A 464 17.15 -17.63 -14.57
C GLY A 464 17.07 -16.11 -14.74
N LYS A 465 15.93 -15.50 -14.35
CA LYS A 465 15.65 -14.07 -14.56
C LYS A 465 16.07 -13.25 -13.33
N MET A 466 17.33 -12.81 -13.32
CA MET A 466 17.98 -12.19 -12.15
C MET A 466 18.01 -10.65 -12.20
N SER A 467 16.86 -9.99 -12.39
CA SER A 467 16.79 -8.53 -12.65
C SER A 467 16.75 -7.63 -11.41
N SER A 468 16.33 -8.14 -10.24
CA SER A 468 16.32 -7.39 -8.98
C SER A 468 16.93 -8.25 -7.87
N TYR A 469 18.04 -7.78 -7.29
CA TYR A 469 18.82 -8.54 -6.31
C TYR A 469 19.62 -7.62 -5.38
N THR A 470 19.90 -8.12 -4.18
CA THR A 470 20.91 -7.57 -3.27
C THR A 470 22.10 -8.52 -3.24
N MET A 471 23.32 -8.00 -3.42
CA MET A 471 24.55 -8.79 -3.45
C MET A 471 25.56 -8.26 -2.44
N THR A 472 26.10 -9.16 -1.61
CA THR A 472 27.14 -8.84 -0.62
C THR A 472 28.28 -9.84 -0.71
N PHE A 473 29.47 -9.41 -0.28
CA PHE A 473 30.69 -10.20 -0.36
C PHE A 473 31.39 -10.23 0.99
N GLN A 474 31.89 -11.41 1.37
CA GLN A 474 32.76 -11.58 2.54
C GLN A 474 34.08 -12.22 2.11
N GLY A 475 35.19 -11.52 2.32
CA GLY A 475 36.53 -12.04 2.02
C GLY A 475 37.19 -12.65 3.26
N LYS A 476 37.71 -13.87 3.12
CA LYS A 476 38.55 -14.52 4.14
C LYS A 476 39.94 -14.78 3.57
N ARG A 477 40.96 -14.15 4.14
CA ARG A 477 42.36 -14.42 3.79
C ARG A 477 42.77 -15.80 4.30
N SER A 478 43.44 -16.54 3.44
CA SER A 478 44.12 -17.77 3.81
C SER A 478 45.41 -17.39 4.52
N ALA A 479 45.59 -17.81 5.77
CA ALA A 479 46.84 -17.61 6.48
C ALA A 479 47.96 -18.33 5.71
N THR A 480 48.89 -17.58 5.12
CA THR A 480 50.07 -18.14 4.49
C THR A 480 50.87 -18.86 5.57
N LYS A 481 50.95 -20.20 5.51
CA LYS A 481 52.08 -20.91 6.12
C LYS A 481 53.32 -20.45 5.37
N VAL A 482 54.14 -19.65 6.05
CA VAL A 482 55.51 -19.37 5.63
C VAL A 482 56.26 -20.70 5.65
N SER A 483 56.68 -21.18 4.48
CA SER A 483 57.68 -22.24 4.33
C SER A 483 58.93 -21.63 3.72
#